data_AF-A0A8J4EIH1-F1
#
_entry.id   AF-A0A8J4EIH1-F1
#
_cell.length_a   1.000
_cell.length_b   1.000
_cell.length_c   1.000
_cell.angle_alpha   90.00
_cell.angle_beta   90.00
_cell.angle_gamma   90.00
#
_symmetry.space_group_name_H-M   'P 1'
#
loop_
_entity.id
_entity.type
_entity.pdbx_description
1 polymer ?
#
loop_
_entity_poly.entity_id
_entity_poly.type
_entity_poly.pdbx_seq_one_letter_code
_entity_poly.pdbx_strand_id
1 'polypeptide(L)'
;MSQIDAASSAEANLADAYANALDWFCRCARSFEHEDWQALSQQVSRLAAAASELEAAAAAASECETKPRSRVILSHVAKRRPVYRIVSTTIGFLLNRSETAGKRAPA
;
A
#
# COMPACT_ATOMS: atom_id res chain seq x y z
N MET A 1 12.61 24.77 8.08
CA MET A 1 11.50 24.14 7.32
C MET A 1 12.04 23.80 5.95
N SER A 2 12.39 22.53 5.69
CA SER A 2 12.96 22.14 4.39
C SER A 2 11.87 22.24 3.32
N GLN A 3 12.07 23.12 2.33
CA GLN A 3 11.31 23.09 1.08
C GLN A 3 11.41 21.67 0.53
N ILE A 4 10.28 20.96 0.51
CA ILE A 4 10.17 19.77 -0.32
C ILE A 4 10.07 20.34 -1.73
N ASP A 5 11.15 20.25 -2.50
CA ASP A 5 11.14 20.62 -3.92
C ASP A 5 9.91 20.02 -4.60
N ALA A 6 9.37 20.74 -5.58
CA ALA A 6 8.28 20.22 -6.39
C ALA A 6 8.66 18.84 -6.96
N ALA A 7 7.76 17.87 -6.81
CA ALA A 7 7.97 16.53 -7.38
C ALA A 7 8.08 16.63 -8.90
N SER A 8 9.05 15.93 -9.47
CA SER A 8 9.08 15.72 -10.92
C SER A 8 7.87 14.90 -11.36
N SER A 9 7.53 14.94 -12.65
CA SER A 9 6.42 14.13 -13.19
C SER A 9 6.62 12.64 -12.91
N ALA A 10 7.86 12.14 -12.98
CA ALA A 10 8.17 10.74 -12.66
C ALA A 10 7.98 10.44 -11.16
N GLU A 11 8.39 11.36 -10.27
CA GLU A 11 8.18 11.22 -8.82
C GLU A 11 6.69 11.23 -8.46
N ALA A 12 5.91 12.12 -9.10
CA ALA A 12 4.47 12.19 -8.92
C ALA A 12 3.79 10.92 -9.43
N ASN A 13 4.07 10.48 -10.66
CA ASN A 13 3.47 9.27 -11.22
C ASN A 13 3.78 8.03 -10.38
N LEU A 14 5.02 7.87 -9.90
CA LEU A 14 5.39 6.74 -9.04
C LEU A 14 4.70 6.82 -7.67
N ALA A 15 4.59 8.02 -7.08
CA ALA A 15 3.87 8.22 -5.83
C ALA A 15 2.38 7.88 -5.96
N ASP A 16 1.79 8.19 -7.11
CA ASP A 16 0.37 8.00 -7.40
C ASP A 16 0.04 6.53 -7.56
N ALA A 17 0.83 5.83 -8.39
CA ALA A 17 0.70 4.39 -8.56
C ALA A 17 0.96 3.65 -7.23
N TYR A 18 1.94 4.09 -6.45
CA TYR A 18 2.24 3.46 -5.16
C TYR A 18 1.11 3.67 -4.15
N ALA A 19 0.57 4.89 -4.06
CA ALA A 19 -0.57 5.17 -3.19
C ALA A 19 -1.83 4.40 -3.61
N ASN A 20 -2.07 4.24 -4.90
CA ASN A 20 -3.21 3.47 -5.42
C ASN A 20 -3.09 1.98 -5.03
N ALA A 21 -1.92 1.37 -5.25
CA ALA A 21 -1.67 -0.03 -4.88
C ALA A 21 -1.87 -0.26 -3.37
N LEU A 22 -1.37 0.65 -2.54
CA LEU A 22 -1.57 0.55 -1.10
C LEU A 22 -3.04 0.75 -0.67
N ASP A 23 -3.83 1.61 -1.33
CA ASP A 23 -5.27 1.76 -1.01
C ASP A 23 -6.03 0.45 -1.27
N TRP A 24 -5.75 -0.22 -2.39
CA TRP A 24 -6.34 -1.53 -2.69
C TRP A 24 -5.89 -2.61 -1.71
N PHE A 25 -4.61 -2.62 -1.31
CA PHE A 25 -4.13 -3.51 -0.27
C PHE A 25 -4.88 -3.30 1.05
N CYS A 26 -5.12 -2.05 1.46
CA CYS A 26 -5.92 -1.73 2.65
C CYS A 26 -7.36 -2.23 2.54
N ARG A 27 -7.97 -2.16 1.35
CA ARG A 27 -9.33 -2.67 1.11
C ARG A 27 -9.37 -4.20 1.25
N CYS A 28 -8.40 -4.90 0.66
CA CYS A 28 -8.28 -6.36 0.82
C CYS A 28 -8.18 -6.75 2.30
N ALA A 29 -7.34 -6.05 3.07
CA ALA A 29 -7.21 -6.27 4.51
C ALA A 29 -8.55 -6.11 5.25
N ARG A 30 -9.33 -5.06 4.94
CA ARG A 30 -10.67 -4.88 5.52
C ARG A 30 -11.64 -5.99 5.13
N SER A 31 -11.57 -6.50 3.91
CA SER A 31 -12.41 -7.64 3.52
C SER A 31 -12.07 -8.91 4.28
N PHE A 32 -10.78 -9.14 4.60
CA PHE A 32 -10.40 -10.20 5.54
C PHE A 32 -10.95 -9.96 6.94
N GLU A 33 -10.92 -8.72 7.46
CA GLU A 33 -11.47 -8.38 8.79
C GLU A 33 -12.97 -8.64 8.89
N HIS A 34 -13.71 -8.44 7.81
CA HIS A 34 -15.16 -8.62 7.75
C HIS A 34 -15.61 -9.98 7.19
N GLU A 35 -14.66 -10.88 6.89
CA GLU A 35 -14.92 -12.19 6.26
C GLU A 35 -15.73 -12.07 4.95
N ASP A 36 -15.58 -10.94 4.23
CA ASP A 36 -16.29 -10.66 2.98
C ASP A 36 -15.49 -11.21 1.78
N TRP A 37 -15.65 -12.50 1.53
CA TRP A 37 -14.94 -13.23 0.48
C TRP A 37 -15.29 -12.75 -0.94
N GLN A 38 -16.53 -12.28 -1.15
CA GLN A 38 -16.96 -11.77 -2.45
C GLN A 38 -16.30 -10.43 -2.75
N ALA A 39 -16.28 -9.51 -1.79
CA ALA A 39 -15.58 -8.23 -1.95
C ALA A 39 -14.07 -8.44 -2.05
N LEU A 40 -13.50 -9.38 -1.29
CA LEU A 40 -12.08 -9.72 -1.37
C LEU A 40 -11.68 -10.14 -2.78
N SER A 41 -12.45 -11.04 -3.42
CA SER A 41 -12.16 -11.50 -4.78
C SER A 41 -12.07 -10.33 -5.77
N GLN A 42 -13.02 -9.39 -5.72
CA GLN A 42 -13.02 -8.22 -6.59
C GLN A 42 -11.86 -7.27 -6.28
N GLN A 43 -11.57 -7.04 -4.99
CA GLN A 43 -10.51 -6.14 -4.57
C GLN A 43 -9.12 -6.68 -4.89
N VAL A 44 -8.90 -8.00 -4.82
CA VAL A 44 -7.64 -8.64 -5.21
C VAL A 44 -7.36 -8.43 -6.70
N SER A 45 -8.38 -8.55 -7.57
CA SER A 45 -8.20 -8.22 -8.99
C SER A 45 -7.84 -6.75 -9.22
N ARG A 46 -8.43 -5.84 -8.44
CA ARG A 46 -8.08 -4.40 -8.50
C ARG A 46 -6.68 -4.11 -7.97
N LEU A 47 -6.27 -4.81 -6.91
CA LEU A 47 -4.91 -4.74 -6.38
C LEU A 47 -3.89 -5.23 -7.41
N ALA A 48 -4.18 -6.33 -8.12
CA ALA A 48 -3.30 -6.84 -9.17
C ALA A 48 -3.12 -5.80 -10.30
N ALA A 49 -4.21 -5.17 -10.76
CA ALA A 49 -4.12 -4.10 -11.76
C ALA A 49 -3.30 -2.90 -11.25
N ALA A 50 -3.54 -2.44 -10.03
CA ALA A 50 -2.79 -1.33 -9.42
C ALA A 50 -1.30 -1.68 -9.21
N ALA A 51 -0.98 -2.94 -8.90
CA ALA A 51 0.40 -3.42 -8.80
C ALA A 51 1.09 -3.40 -10.17
N SER A 52 0.42 -3.80 -11.24
CA SER A 52 0.95 -3.68 -12.61
C SER A 52 1.17 -2.23 -13.04
N GLU A 53 0.28 -1.31 -12.65
CA GLU A 53 0.49 0.14 -12.87
C GLU A 53 1.73 0.65 -12.13
N LEU A 54 1.93 0.21 -10.88
CA LEU A 54 3.10 0.56 -10.09
C LEU A 54 4.38 -0.01 -10.70
N GLU A 55 4.36 -1.25 -11.19
CA GLU A 55 5.47 -1.87 -11.91
C GLU A 55 5.83 -1.05 -13.16
N ALA A 56 4.84 -0.68 -13.98
CA ALA A 56 5.06 0.15 -15.17
C ALA A 56 5.63 1.54 -14.81
N ALA A 57 5.10 2.18 -13.77
CA ALA A 57 5.63 3.45 -13.28
C ALA A 57 7.07 3.32 -12.76
N ALA A 58 7.40 2.21 -12.10
CA ALA A 58 8.75 1.92 -11.60
C ALA A 58 9.73 1.64 -12.75
N ALA A 59 9.30 0.93 -13.78
CA ALA A 59 10.09 0.71 -15.00
C ALA A 59 10.40 2.04 -15.69
N ALA A 60 9.39 2.89 -15.91
CA ALA A 60 9.59 4.21 -16.50
C ALA A 60 10.51 5.11 -15.64
N ALA A 61 10.34 5.07 -14.31
CA ALA A 61 11.23 5.75 -13.37
C ALA A 61 12.69 5.25 -13.46
N SER A 62 12.89 3.96 -13.75
CA SER A 62 14.20 3.37 -13.92
C SER A 62 14.90 3.82 -15.22
N GLU A 63 14.15 4.22 -16.23
CA GLU A 63 14.68 4.70 -17.51
C GLU A 63 14.98 6.22 -17.51
N CYS A 64 14.52 6.94 -16.49
CA CYS A 64 14.77 8.37 -16.37
C CYS A 64 16.27 8.68 -16.16
N GLU A 65 16.76 9.69 -16.89
CA GLU A 65 18.14 10.20 -16.77
C GLU A 65 18.45 10.66 -15.35
N THR A 66 17.50 11.37 -14.72
CA THR A 66 17.55 11.69 -13.29
C THR A 66 16.65 10.72 -12.53
N LYS A 67 17.25 9.94 -11.63
CA LYS A 67 16.50 8.98 -10.81
C LYS A 67 15.54 9.68 -9.85
N PRO A 68 14.27 9.23 -9.76
CA PRO A 68 13.31 9.77 -8.81
C PRO A 68 13.78 9.66 -7.36
N ARG A 69 13.58 10.72 -6.57
CA ARG A 69 14.04 10.76 -5.18
C ARG A 69 13.04 10.07 -4.29
N SER A 70 13.43 8.94 -3.70
CA SER A 70 12.56 8.13 -2.83
C SER A 70 11.92 8.94 -1.69
N ARG A 71 12.66 9.90 -1.09
CA ARG A 71 12.13 10.77 -0.03
C ARG A 71 10.95 11.63 -0.48
N VAL A 72 10.99 12.17 -1.71
CA VAL A 72 9.90 12.99 -2.26
C VAL A 72 8.70 12.10 -2.55
N ILE A 73 8.91 10.95 -3.17
CA ILE A 73 7.88 9.96 -3.49
C ILE A 73 7.14 9.52 -2.22
N LEU A 74 7.88 9.08 -1.19
CA LEU A 74 7.31 8.67 0.10
C LEU A 74 6.59 9.82 0.81
N SER A 75 7.12 11.05 0.72
CA SER A 75 6.44 12.23 1.27
C SER A 75 5.11 12.51 0.55
N HIS A 76 5.07 12.33 -0.77
CA HIS A 76 3.84 12.46 -1.56
C HIS A 76 2.83 11.35 -1.23
N VAL A 77 3.28 10.10 -1.10
CA VAL A 77 2.43 8.98 -0.67
C VAL A 77 1.85 9.22 0.73
N ALA A 78 2.67 9.68 1.67
CA ALA A 78 2.25 9.97 3.04
C ALA A 78 1.23 11.12 3.12
N LYS A 79 1.39 12.17 2.30
CA LYS A 79 0.43 13.28 2.22
C LYS A 79 -0.92 12.84 1.65
N ARG A 80 -0.93 11.83 0.78
CA ARG A 80 -2.14 11.42 0.08
C ARG A 80 -3.13 10.67 0.95
N ARG A 81 -2.70 9.95 2.02
CA ARG A 81 -3.64 9.35 2.99
C ARG A 81 -3.06 9.10 4.40
N PRO A 82 -3.85 9.31 5.47
CA PRO A 82 -3.59 8.83 6.83
C PRO A 82 -3.97 7.33 7.06
N VAL A 83 -4.46 6.63 6.04
CA VAL A 83 -5.10 5.30 6.15
C VAL A 83 -4.12 4.16 6.46
N TYR A 84 -2.82 4.32 6.20
CA TYR A 84 -1.82 3.28 6.47
C TYR A 84 -1.61 2.97 7.95
N ARG A 85 -1.97 3.90 8.84
CA ARG A 85 -1.93 3.67 10.29
C ARG A 85 -2.95 2.61 10.74
N ILE A 86 -4.04 2.45 9.97
CA ILE A 86 -5.08 1.46 10.25
C ILE A 86 -4.56 0.05 9.95
N VAL A 87 -3.87 -0.15 8.83
CA VAL A 87 -3.37 -1.49 8.44
C VAL A 87 -2.27 -2.00 9.36
N SER A 88 -1.36 -1.15 9.86
CA SER A 88 -0.36 -1.58 10.86
C SER A 88 -1.00 -2.01 12.17
N THR A 89 -2.09 -1.36 12.58
CA THR A 89 -2.80 -1.71 13.81
C THR A 89 -3.62 -2.99 13.60
N THR A 90 -4.32 -3.11 12.47
CA THR A 90 -5.19 -4.27 12.25
C THR A 90 -4.46 -5.53 11.81
N ILE A 91 -3.44 -5.44 10.96
CA ILE A 91 -2.59 -6.61 10.65
C ILE A 91 -1.85 -7.06 11.92
N GLY A 92 -1.32 -6.13 12.72
CA GLY A 92 -0.73 -6.45 14.02
C GLY A 92 -1.73 -7.14 14.97
N PHE A 93 -2.98 -6.69 14.98
CA PHE A 93 -4.05 -7.31 15.77
C PHE A 93 -4.44 -8.71 15.27
N LEU A 94 -4.61 -8.90 13.95
CA LEU A 94 -4.96 -10.18 13.34
C LEU A 94 -3.85 -11.21 13.52
N LEU A 95 -2.58 -10.81 13.36
CA LEU A 95 -1.42 -11.68 13.60
C LEU A 95 -1.32 -12.08 15.09
N ASN A 96 -1.43 -11.13 16.03
CA ASN A 96 -1.46 -11.45 17.47
C ASN A 96 -2.63 -12.36 17.87
N ARG A 97 -3.81 -12.17 17.25
CA ARG A 97 -4.99 -13.00 17.55
C ARG A 97 -4.77 -14.45 17.13
N SER A 98 -4.09 -14.69 16.01
CA SER A 98 -3.73 -16.04 15.55
C SER A 98 -2.75 -16.75 16.50
N GLU A 99 -1.79 -16.03 17.09
CA GLU A 99 -0.85 -16.57 18.09
C GLU A 99 -1.54 -16.94 19.41
N THR A 100 -2.57 -16.20 19.82
CA THR A 100 -3.35 -16.52 21.02
C THR A 100 -4.35 -17.67 20.81
N ALA A 101 -4.87 -17.85 19.59
CA ALA A 101 -5.74 -18.96 19.23
C ALA A 101 -4.99 -20.31 19.23
N GLY A 102 -3.71 -20.31 18.81
CA GLY A 102 -2.85 -21.51 18.84
C GLY A 102 -2.41 -21.97 20.24
N LYS A 103 -2.54 -21.13 21.28
CA LYS A 103 -2.16 -21.47 22.67
C LYS A 103 -3.29 -22.08 23.51
N ARG A 104 -4.49 -22.24 22.95
CA ARG A 104 -5.64 -22.90 23.62
C ARG A 104 -6.06 -24.17 22.90
N ALA A 105 -5.14 -25.12 22.75
CA ALA A 105 -5.51 -26.53 22.64
C ALA A 105 -5.22 -27.18 24.01
N PRO A 106 -6.23 -27.43 24.85
CA PRO A 106 -6.02 -28.27 26.03
C PRO A 106 -5.80 -29.72 25.59
N ALA A 107 -4.85 -30.37 26.25
CA ALA A 107 -4.64 -31.81 26.22
C ALA A 107 -5.86 -32.57 26.78
#